data_AF-A0A927YMM7-F1
#
_entry.id   AF-A0A927YMM7-F1
#
_cell.length_a   1.000
_cell.length_b   1.000
_cell.length_c   1.000
_cell.angle_alpha   90.00
_cell.angle_beta   90.00
_cell.angle_gamma   90.00
#
_symmetry.space_group_name_H-M   'P 1'
#
loop_
_entity.id
_entity.type
_entity.pdbx_description
1 polymer ?
#
loop_
_entity_poly.entity_id
_entity_poly.type
_entity_poly.pdbx_seq_one_letter_code
_entity_poly.pdbx_strand_id
1 'polypeptide(L)'
;MEAIFMSNERNAGRKPKISNTDLQNIISRHESGESIASLAAEYGVSRQALHKRIKEHETLPDTINWMVDGECVTSMEIDWQHHVLTIINYVVRLSKLPFGFNNNPSWQDFIKLLEEKYLQQMGVDGPGTFFMTDGEKTFSPKSIRELEIKSKSIPEFAFTKKDILLTRTDTDGFQMKALSNERRLFVKSQAIMSGLHMRDWAVEIIASDIARQFGMPCVIQKHCHFAYGGRKFDGVYSDNFELDGYTFLSFESLLESRHISTKDDALIKMNAIEKLKWCAMQLSDIGDLPYSDAEKYMLDLAVLDCLVGNVDRHTRNFGLFYNSLTGKHEIPLIFDNGMGLFEHDYYRDNYKTYDEAMNAVYVAPYGEDPFDLLQALHKEFNLRKIYSGVTKINYLDTLTTPFALEYERRMNDLWQKLD
;
A
#
# COMPACT_ATOMS: atom_id res chain seq x y z
N MET A 1 -35.55 59.30 20.34
CA MET A 1 -35.59 58.56 21.62
C MET A 1 -36.87 57.76 21.61
N GLU A 2 -36.90 56.43 21.60
CA GLU A 2 -35.89 55.40 21.89
C GLU A 2 -36.16 54.16 21.03
N ALA A 3 -35.08 53.45 20.71
CA ALA A 3 -35.09 52.15 20.04
C ALA A 3 -35.34 51.03 21.06
N ILE A 4 -36.18 50.06 20.70
CA ILE A 4 -36.30 48.78 21.40
C ILE A 4 -35.64 47.70 20.53
N PHE A 5 -34.57 47.14 21.08
CA PHE A 5 -33.89 45.93 20.62
C PHE A 5 -34.84 44.72 20.68
N MET A 6 -35.02 43.99 19.57
CA MET A 6 -35.43 42.58 19.62
C MET A 6 -34.68 41.76 18.55
N SER A 7 -33.74 40.97 19.07
CA SER A 7 -33.14 39.70 18.61
C SER A 7 -33.09 39.38 17.11
N ASN A 8 -31.85 39.29 16.62
CA ASN A 8 -31.48 38.84 15.29
C ASN A 8 -31.92 37.37 15.04
N GLU A 9 -32.56 37.16 13.90
CA GLU A 9 -32.99 35.89 13.35
C GLU A 9 -31.79 35.05 12.88
N ARG A 10 -31.94 33.72 12.94
CA ARG A 10 -31.06 32.66 12.37
C ARG A 10 -29.83 32.29 13.22
N ASN A 11 -29.97 31.18 13.96
CA ASN A 11 -28.88 30.38 14.52
C ASN A 11 -27.93 29.85 13.42
N ALA A 12 -27.07 30.71 12.88
CA ALA A 12 -25.95 30.32 12.02
C ALA A 12 -24.75 29.89 12.88
N GLY A 13 -24.90 28.77 13.58
CA GLY A 13 -23.79 28.05 14.20
C GLY A 13 -23.14 27.10 13.18
N ARG A 14 -21.81 26.99 13.20
CA ARG A 14 -21.04 26.02 12.39
C ARG A 14 -21.51 24.61 12.75
N LYS A 15 -22.17 23.91 11.81
CA LYS A 15 -22.72 22.56 12.04
C LYS A 15 -21.61 21.57 12.41
N PRO A 16 -21.84 20.63 13.33
CA PRO A 16 -20.85 19.66 13.77
C PRO A 16 -20.41 18.75 12.60
N LYS A 17 -19.10 18.47 12.54
CA LYS A 17 -18.51 17.56 11.55
C LYS A 17 -18.67 16.13 12.11
N ILE A 18 -19.54 15.31 11.50
CA ILE A 18 -19.64 13.87 11.87
C ILE A 18 -18.25 13.25 11.76
N SER A 19 -17.79 12.60 12.84
CA SER A 19 -16.53 11.87 12.88
C SER A 19 -16.66 10.52 12.13
N ASN A 20 -15.54 9.91 11.75
CA ASN A 20 -15.58 8.60 11.06
C ASN A 20 -16.17 7.50 11.96
N THR A 21 -15.93 7.57 13.26
CA THR A 21 -16.54 6.71 14.29
C THR A 21 -18.05 6.88 14.37
N ASP A 22 -18.55 8.11 14.30
CA ASP A 22 -19.99 8.38 14.30
C ASP A 22 -20.65 7.88 13.01
N LEU A 23 -19.97 8.01 11.87
CA LEU A 23 -20.48 7.54 10.58
C LEU A 23 -20.67 6.01 10.54
N GLN A 24 -19.74 5.25 11.12
CA GLN A 24 -19.85 3.78 11.21
C GLN A 24 -21.04 3.34 12.06
N ASN A 25 -21.27 4.00 13.20
CA ASN A 25 -22.43 3.76 14.05
C ASN A 25 -23.74 4.10 13.32
N ILE A 26 -23.75 5.19 12.55
CA ILE A 26 -24.91 5.60 11.75
C ILE A 26 -25.21 4.58 10.65
N ILE A 27 -24.18 4.04 9.96
CA ILE A 27 -24.35 3.03 8.90
C ILE A 27 -24.92 1.74 9.49
N SER A 28 -24.34 1.22 10.59
CA SER A 28 -24.84 0.00 11.24
C SER A 28 -26.31 0.12 11.66
N ARG A 29 -26.72 1.30 12.19
CA ARG A 29 -28.10 1.56 12.57
C ARG A 29 -29.03 1.72 11.36
N HIS A 30 -28.56 2.34 10.28
CA HIS A 30 -29.31 2.43 9.03
C HIS A 30 -29.56 1.05 8.41
N GLU A 31 -28.54 0.18 8.38
CA GLU A 31 -28.64 -1.21 7.91
C GLU A 31 -29.58 -2.06 8.77
N SER A 32 -29.68 -1.76 10.07
CA SER A 32 -30.65 -2.39 10.98
C SER A 32 -32.10 -1.91 10.80
N GLY A 33 -32.35 -1.01 9.83
CA GLY A 33 -33.68 -0.52 9.45
C GLY A 33 -34.05 0.85 10.01
N GLU A 34 -33.13 1.55 10.68
CA GLU A 34 -33.41 2.89 11.21
C GLU A 34 -33.39 3.95 10.10
N SER A 35 -34.38 4.84 10.09
CA SER A 35 -34.51 5.82 9.00
C SER A 35 -33.39 6.87 9.03
N ILE A 36 -32.88 7.25 7.85
CA ILE A 36 -31.93 8.37 7.65
C ILE A 36 -32.45 9.67 8.30
N ALA A 37 -33.78 9.83 8.36
CA ALA A 37 -34.41 10.98 9.00
C ALA A 37 -34.18 11.03 10.53
N SER A 38 -34.25 9.88 11.21
CA SER A 38 -33.97 9.73 12.64
C SER A 38 -32.49 10.00 12.92
N LEU A 39 -31.62 9.32 12.17
CA LEU A 39 -30.17 9.40 12.31
C LEU A 39 -29.65 10.82 12.01
N ALA A 40 -30.18 11.50 10.99
CA ALA A 40 -29.79 12.88 10.70
C ALA A 40 -30.17 13.86 11.83
N ALA A 41 -31.33 13.66 12.47
CA ALA A 41 -31.79 14.50 13.56
C ALA A 41 -30.95 14.31 14.83
N GLU A 42 -30.62 13.05 15.16
CA GLU A 42 -29.78 12.71 16.32
C GLU A 42 -28.38 13.33 16.22
N TYR A 43 -27.76 13.24 15.05
CA TYR A 43 -26.39 13.73 14.84
C TYR A 43 -26.33 15.20 14.40
N GLY A 44 -27.46 15.92 14.41
CA GLY A 44 -27.50 17.37 14.12
C GLY A 44 -27.11 17.74 12.69
N VAL A 45 -27.31 16.84 11.72
CA VAL A 45 -26.94 17.02 10.31
C VAL A 45 -28.16 17.01 9.38
N SER A 46 -28.00 17.53 8.16
CA SER A 46 -29.08 17.42 7.18
C SER A 46 -29.17 16.00 6.62
N ARG A 47 -30.39 15.54 6.31
CA ARG A 47 -30.62 14.24 5.65
C ARG A 47 -29.79 14.08 4.38
N GLN A 48 -29.68 15.15 3.59
CA GLN A 48 -28.88 15.18 2.36
C GLN A 48 -27.38 15.01 2.63
N ALA A 49 -26.83 15.64 3.68
CA ALA A 49 -25.42 15.50 4.02
C ALA A 49 -25.10 14.10 4.55
N LEU A 50 -26.01 13.52 5.34
CA LEU A 50 -25.84 12.17 5.85
C LEU A 50 -25.94 11.12 4.72
N HIS A 51 -26.95 11.25 3.86
CA HIS A 51 -27.11 10.38 2.70
C HIS A 51 -25.93 10.46 1.74
N LYS A 52 -25.35 11.65 1.54
CA LYS A 52 -24.13 11.82 0.73
C LYS A 52 -22.95 11.06 1.33
N ARG A 53 -22.74 11.16 2.65
CA ARG A 53 -21.65 10.47 3.34
C ARG A 53 -21.81 8.95 3.42
N ILE A 54 -23.02 8.45 3.57
CA ILE A 54 -23.29 7.01 3.52
C ILE A 54 -22.93 6.49 2.12
N LYS A 55 -23.36 7.21 1.07
CA LYS A 55 -23.04 6.86 -0.32
C LYS A 55 -21.54 6.91 -0.63
N GLU A 56 -20.80 7.87 -0.06
CA GLU A 56 -19.34 7.97 -0.17
C GLU A 56 -18.58 6.86 0.59
N HIS A 57 -19.24 6.14 1.49
CA HIS A 57 -18.67 4.99 2.22
C HIS A 57 -18.92 3.67 1.48
N GLU A 58 -20.10 3.53 0.86
CA GLU A 58 -20.45 2.40 -0.02
C GLU A 58 -19.52 2.25 -1.24
N THR A 59 -18.78 3.30 -1.61
CA THR A 59 -17.89 3.35 -2.79
C THR A 59 -16.52 2.69 -2.60
N LEU A 60 -16.25 2.00 -1.50
CA LEU A 60 -14.99 1.25 -1.37
C LEU A 60 -15.06 -0.05 -2.22
N PRO A 61 -14.09 -0.33 -3.10
CA PRO A 61 -14.10 -1.53 -3.93
C PRO A 61 -14.01 -2.80 -3.07
N ASP A 62 -14.68 -3.87 -3.52
CA ASP A 62 -14.52 -5.19 -2.94
C ASP A 62 -13.28 -5.86 -3.53
N THR A 63 -12.64 -6.74 -2.77
CA THR A 63 -11.52 -7.55 -3.27
C THR A 63 -11.93 -9.01 -3.35
N ILE A 64 -11.75 -9.60 -4.54
CA ILE A 64 -11.88 -11.04 -4.78
C ILE A 64 -10.50 -11.61 -5.11
N ASN A 65 -10.05 -12.60 -4.35
CA ASN A 65 -8.84 -13.35 -4.68
C ASN A 65 -9.21 -14.60 -5.48
N TRP A 66 -8.57 -14.79 -6.64
CA TRP A 66 -8.62 -15.98 -7.45
C TRP A 66 -7.59 -16.99 -6.95
N MET A 67 -8.07 -18.12 -6.46
CA MET A 67 -7.28 -19.15 -5.80
C MET A 67 -7.09 -20.35 -6.72
N VAL A 68 -5.85 -20.80 -6.91
CA VAL A 68 -5.51 -22.04 -7.62
C VAL A 68 -4.59 -22.86 -6.73
N ASP A 69 -4.94 -24.12 -6.47
CA ASP A 69 -4.19 -25.02 -5.59
C ASP A 69 -3.92 -24.45 -4.16
N GLY A 70 -4.81 -23.59 -3.66
CA GLY A 70 -4.67 -22.93 -2.36
C GLY A 70 -3.82 -21.65 -2.37
N GLU A 71 -3.26 -21.28 -3.52
CA GLU A 71 -2.46 -20.06 -3.72
C GLU A 71 -3.31 -18.97 -4.38
N CYS A 72 -3.17 -17.72 -3.92
CA CYS A 72 -3.78 -16.58 -4.61
C CYS A 72 -2.93 -16.27 -5.86
N VAL A 73 -3.49 -16.48 -7.04
CA VAL A 73 -2.77 -16.22 -8.30
C VAL A 73 -3.20 -14.92 -8.97
N THR A 74 -4.39 -14.40 -8.64
CA THR A 74 -4.86 -13.06 -9.05
C THR A 74 -5.72 -12.41 -7.98
N SER A 75 -5.46 -11.16 -7.62
CA SER A 75 -6.39 -10.32 -6.83
C SER A 75 -7.17 -9.41 -7.77
N MET A 76 -8.48 -9.32 -7.56
CA MET A 76 -9.42 -8.53 -8.35
C MET A 76 -10.07 -7.48 -7.45
N GLU A 77 -9.79 -6.20 -7.69
CA GLU A 77 -10.52 -5.08 -7.10
C GLU A 77 -11.73 -4.75 -7.96
N ILE A 78 -12.91 -4.78 -7.35
CA ILE A 78 -14.19 -4.69 -8.03
C ILE A 78 -14.94 -3.51 -7.50
N ASP A 79 -15.16 -2.54 -8.39
CA ASP A 79 -16.11 -1.47 -8.18
C ASP A 79 -17.44 -1.86 -8.83
N TRP A 80 -18.34 -2.41 -8.03
CA TRP A 80 -19.68 -2.82 -8.47
C TRP A 80 -20.52 -1.66 -9.01
N GLN A 81 -20.28 -0.43 -8.55
CA GLN A 81 -21.08 0.72 -8.94
C GLN A 81 -20.65 1.24 -10.32
N HIS A 82 -19.34 1.33 -10.55
CA HIS A 82 -18.78 1.88 -11.79
C HIS A 82 -18.49 0.78 -12.82
N HIS A 83 -18.73 -0.49 -12.48
CA HIS A 83 -18.41 -1.64 -13.31
C HIS A 83 -16.94 -1.63 -13.73
N VAL A 84 -16.06 -1.34 -12.77
CA VAL A 84 -14.60 -1.32 -12.97
C VAL A 84 -14.02 -2.55 -12.31
N LEU A 85 -13.17 -3.26 -13.07
CA LEU A 85 -12.36 -4.37 -12.59
C LEU A 85 -10.90 -3.97 -12.73
N THR A 86 -10.14 -4.03 -11.64
CA THR A 86 -8.68 -3.94 -11.66
C THR A 86 -8.12 -5.26 -11.17
N ILE A 87 -7.11 -5.80 -11.85
CA ILE A 87 -6.50 -7.09 -11.48
C ILE A 87 -5.02 -6.95 -11.20
N ILE A 88 -4.52 -7.80 -10.30
CA ILE A 88 -3.10 -7.99 -10.02
C ILE A 88 -2.81 -9.49 -10.10
N ASN A 89 -1.97 -9.90 -11.03
CA ASN A 89 -1.55 -11.30 -11.19
C ASN A 89 -0.26 -11.55 -10.39
N TYR A 90 -0.28 -12.54 -9.49
CA TYR A 90 0.86 -12.91 -8.64
C TYR A 90 1.70 -14.06 -9.22
N VAL A 91 1.18 -14.77 -10.22
CA VAL A 91 1.83 -15.95 -10.82
C VAL A 91 1.96 -15.79 -12.33
N VAL A 92 3.12 -16.17 -12.88
CA VAL A 92 3.46 -16.03 -14.31
C VAL A 92 2.82 -17.12 -15.20
N ARG A 93 2.29 -18.20 -14.61
CA ARG A 93 1.64 -19.30 -15.35
C ARG A 93 0.24 -18.91 -15.84
N LEU A 94 0.18 -18.51 -17.11
CA LEU A 94 -1.03 -18.06 -17.81
C LEU A 94 -2.23 -19.01 -17.72
N SER A 95 -2.01 -20.34 -17.69
CA SER A 95 -3.09 -21.32 -17.57
C SER A 95 -3.80 -21.31 -16.20
N LYS A 96 -3.19 -20.67 -15.20
CA LYS A 96 -3.75 -20.52 -13.85
C LYS A 96 -4.47 -19.18 -13.67
N LEU A 97 -4.28 -18.23 -14.58
CA LEU A 97 -4.86 -16.90 -14.46
C LEU A 97 -6.35 -16.90 -14.85
N PRO A 98 -7.20 -16.11 -14.15
CA PRO A 98 -8.62 -16.02 -14.43
C PRO A 98 -8.92 -15.53 -15.86
N PHE A 99 -8.08 -14.65 -16.40
CA PHE A 99 -8.27 -14.05 -17.72
C PHE A 99 -7.19 -14.41 -18.74
N GLY A 100 -6.37 -15.43 -18.46
CA GLY A 100 -5.27 -15.84 -19.34
C GLY A 100 -4.31 -14.68 -19.66
N PHE A 101 -4.21 -14.31 -20.94
CA PHE A 101 -3.35 -13.22 -21.42
C PHE A 101 -3.92 -11.81 -21.21
N ASN A 102 -5.20 -11.69 -20.84
CA ASN A 102 -5.84 -10.39 -20.71
C ASN A 102 -5.54 -9.77 -19.34
N ASN A 103 -4.53 -8.91 -19.29
CA ASN A 103 -4.11 -8.19 -18.08
C ASN A 103 -4.99 -6.95 -17.78
N ASN A 104 -5.92 -6.60 -18.65
CA ASN A 104 -6.86 -5.50 -18.45
C ASN A 104 -8.28 -5.93 -18.85
N PRO A 105 -8.86 -6.93 -18.15
CA PRO A 105 -10.16 -7.47 -18.47
C PRO A 105 -11.25 -6.40 -18.35
N SER A 106 -12.16 -6.39 -19.32
CA SER A 106 -13.35 -5.57 -19.23
C SER A 106 -14.31 -6.12 -18.17
N TRP A 107 -15.28 -5.30 -17.75
CA TRP A 107 -16.38 -5.78 -16.93
C TRP A 107 -17.12 -6.96 -17.55
N GLN A 108 -17.25 -7.00 -18.87
CA GLN A 108 -17.88 -8.12 -19.57
C GLN A 108 -17.03 -9.39 -19.48
N ASP A 109 -15.70 -9.28 -19.55
CA ASP A 109 -14.79 -10.41 -19.35
C ASP A 109 -14.93 -10.96 -17.92
N PHE A 110 -15.06 -10.07 -16.93
CA PHE A 110 -15.30 -10.45 -15.53
C PHE A 110 -16.59 -11.23 -15.34
N ILE A 111 -17.71 -10.70 -15.85
CA ILE A 111 -19.01 -11.37 -15.77
C ILE A 111 -18.96 -12.71 -16.49
N LYS A 112 -18.36 -12.77 -17.68
CA LYS A 112 -18.22 -14.00 -18.44
C LYS A 112 -17.42 -15.07 -17.66
N LEU A 113 -16.31 -14.67 -17.05
CA LEU A 113 -15.51 -15.59 -16.22
C LEU A 113 -16.32 -16.15 -15.04
N LEU A 114 -17.03 -15.25 -14.34
CA LEU A 114 -17.86 -15.61 -13.21
C LEU A 114 -19.00 -16.58 -13.62
N GLU A 115 -19.65 -16.31 -14.75
CA GLU A 115 -20.67 -17.17 -15.34
C GLU A 115 -20.09 -18.53 -15.74
N GLU A 116 -18.96 -18.57 -16.45
CA GLU A 116 -18.29 -19.81 -16.85
C GLU A 116 -17.96 -20.69 -15.63
N LYS A 117 -17.47 -20.10 -14.54
CA LYS A 117 -17.13 -20.84 -13.33
C LYS A 117 -18.33 -21.34 -12.57
N TYR A 118 -19.35 -20.50 -12.45
CA TYR A 118 -20.61 -20.88 -11.82
C TYR A 118 -21.27 -22.05 -12.58
N LEU A 119 -21.33 -21.98 -13.92
CA LEU A 119 -21.88 -23.05 -14.77
C LEU A 119 -21.08 -24.36 -14.66
N GLN A 120 -19.74 -24.29 -14.65
CA GLN A 120 -18.87 -25.45 -14.42
C GLN A 120 -19.16 -26.13 -13.07
N GLN A 121 -19.36 -25.35 -12.01
CA GLN A 121 -19.65 -25.90 -10.68
C GLN A 121 -21.04 -26.52 -10.58
N MET A 122 -22.01 -26.00 -11.33
CA MET A 122 -23.36 -26.56 -11.40
C MET A 122 -23.47 -27.76 -12.36
N GLY A 123 -22.36 -28.18 -12.99
CA GLY A 123 -22.32 -29.33 -13.89
C GLY A 123 -23.00 -29.09 -15.23
N VAL A 124 -23.00 -27.83 -15.70
CA VAL A 124 -23.63 -27.43 -16.97
C VAL A 124 -22.55 -27.20 -18.03
N ASP A 125 -22.51 -28.06 -19.05
CA ASP A 125 -21.45 -28.12 -20.06
C ASP A 125 -21.60 -27.14 -21.25
N GLY A 126 -22.29 -26.00 -21.08
CA GLY A 126 -22.31 -24.99 -22.15
C GLY A 126 -23.15 -23.73 -21.90
N PRO A 127 -22.85 -22.61 -22.60
CA PRO A 127 -23.54 -21.35 -22.44
C PRO A 127 -24.91 -21.40 -23.12
N GLY A 128 -25.93 -21.79 -22.35
CA GLY A 128 -27.34 -21.69 -22.71
C GLY A 128 -28.01 -20.62 -21.85
N THR A 129 -28.22 -19.45 -22.45
CA THR A 129 -29.16 -18.36 -22.09
C THR A 129 -29.92 -18.48 -20.75
N PHE A 130 -29.28 -18.35 -19.59
CA PHE A 130 -29.99 -18.17 -18.31
C PHE A 130 -29.21 -17.26 -17.35
N PHE A 131 -29.38 -15.94 -17.53
CA PHE A 131 -29.25 -14.97 -16.44
C PHE A 131 -30.27 -13.80 -16.54
N MET A 132 -31.41 -14.02 -17.22
CA MET A 132 -32.44 -12.99 -17.38
C MET A 132 -33.90 -13.48 -17.25
N THR A 133 -34.20 -14.68 -16.72
CA THR A 133 -35.61 -15.17 -16.66
C THR A 133 -36.09 -15.77 -15.35
N ASP A 134 -35.37 -15.57 -14.25
CA ASP A 134 -35.80 -16.00 -12.94
C ASP A 134 -35.83 -14.70 -12.13
N GLY A 135 -37.01 -14.25 -11.72
CA GLY A 135 -37.19 -13.01 -10.95
C GLY A 135 -36.50 -13.00 -9.58
N GLU A 136 -35.62 -13.97 -9.30
CA GLU A 136 -34.78 -14.07 -8.11
C GLU A 136 -33.30 -13.88 -8.49
N LYS A 137 -32.74 -12.73 -8.11
CA LYS A 137 -31.31 -12.41 -8.22
C LYS A 137 -30.50 -13.25 -7.23
N THR A 138 -30.15 -14.50 -7.57
CA THR A 138 -29.37 -15.37 -6.66
C THR A 138 -27.94 -15.66 -7.15
N PHE A 139 -27.45 -14.95 -8.17
CA PHE A 139 -26.04 -14.99 -8.51
C PHE A 139 -25.20 -14.31 -7.41
N SER A 140 -24.41 -15.09 -6.68
CA SER A 140 -23.46 -14.58 -5.69
C SER A 140 -22.05 -15.06 -6.00
N PRO A 141 -21.09 -14.15 -6.28
CA PRO A 141 -19.68 -14.53 -6.45
C PRO A 141 -19.10 -15.29 -5.25
N LYS A 142 -19.67 -15.13 -4.04
CA LYS A 142 -19.28 -15.87 -2.82
C LYS A 142 -19.49 -17.39 -2.93
N SER A 143 -20.30 -17.85 -3.88
CA SER A 143 -20.60 -19.27 -4.05
C SER A 143 -19.54 -20.03 -4.86
N ILE A 144 -18.66 -19.32 -5.56
CA ILE A 144 -17.62 -19.91 -6.41
C ILE A 144 -16.43 -20.29 -5.53
N ARG A 145 -16.14 -21.59 -5.40
CA ARG A 145 -15.08 -22.15 -4.54
C ARG A 145 -13.68 -21.57 -4.79
N GLU A 146 -13.37 -21.19 -6.02
CA GLU A 146 -12.08 -20.59 -6.39
C GLU A 146 -11.96 -19.10 -5.99
N LEU A 147 -13.03 -18.48 -5.48
CA LEU A 147 -13.06 -17.07 -5.10
C LEU A 147 -13.09 -16.90 -3.58
N GLU A 148 -12.08 -16.22 -3.03
CA GLU A 148 -12.13 -15.72 -1.65
C GLU A 148 -12.60 -14.25 -1.66
N ILE A 149 -13.76 -14.00 -1.07
CA ILE A 149 -14.32 -12.64 -0.93
C ILE A 149 -14.03 -12.13 0.48
N LYS A 150 -13.11 -11.18 0.60
CA LYS A 150 -12.77 -10.61 1.92
C LYS A 150 -13.79 -9.55 2.33
N SER A 151 -14.40 -9.75 3.50
CA SER A 151 -15.24 -8.78 4.20
C SER A 151 -14.40 -7.59 4.71
N LYS A 152 -14.90 -6.35 4.60
CA LYS A 152 -14.26 -5.07 4.99
C LYS A 152 -14.03 -4.86 6.50
N SER A 153 -13.99 -5.91 7.31
CA SER A 153 -13.53 -5.80 8.69
C SER A 153 -12.00 -5.82 8.72
N ILE A 154 -11.37 -4.83 9.36
CA ILE A 154 -9.91 -4.83 9.59
C ILE A 154 -9.55 -6.12 10.33
N PRO A 155 -8.73 -7.00 9.76
CA PRO A 155 -8.40 -8.28 10.38
C PRO A 155 -7.56 -8.06 11.64
N GLU A 156 -7.78 -8.90 12.65
CA GLU A 156 -7.00 -8.91 13.88
C GLU A 156 -6.14 -10.17 13.95
N PHE A 157 -4.84 -9.99 14.21
CA PHE A 157 -3.88 -11.07 14.39
C PHE A 157 -3.37 -11.05 15.83
N ALA A 158 -3.63 -12.11 16.59
CA ALA A 158 -3.19 -12.26 17.96
C ALA A 158 -1.94 -13.13 18.05
N PHE A 159 -0.90 -12.59 18.69
CA PHE A 159 0.41 -13.23 18.82
C PHE A 159 0.79 -13.45 20.28
N THR A 160 1.51 -14.53 20.52
CA THR A 160 2.19 -14.84 21.77
C THR A 160 3.68 -14.53 21.65
N LYS A 161 4.42 -14.56 22.77
CA LYS A 161 5.87 -14.30 22.77
C LYS A 161 6.67 -15.23 21.85
N LYS A 162 6.16 -16.43 21.56
CA LYS A 162 6.82 -17.40 20.67
C LYS A 162 6.65 -17.07 19.19
N ASP A 163 5.63 -16.29 18.85
CA ASP A 163 5.27 -15.97 17.46
C ASP A 163 5.98 -14.70 16.96
N ILE A 164 6.53 -13.90 17.90
CA ILE A 164 7.29 -12.70 17.59
C ILE A 164 8.65 -13.08 17.03
N LEU A 165 8.93 -12.61 15.82
CA LEU A 165 10.25 -12.61 15.23
C LEU A 165 11.10 -11.62 16.03
N LEU A 166 11.99 -12.12 16.89
CA LEU A 166 12.92 -11.29 17.65
C LEU A 166 13.96 -10.70 16.69
N THR A 167 13.69 -9.54 16.12
CA THR A 167 14.72 -8.72 15.47
C THR A 167 15.46 -7.91 16.54
N ARG A 168 16.79 -8.10 16.59
CA ARG A 168 17.72 -7.15 17.21
C ARG A 168 17.69 -5.86 16.39
N THR A 169 17.02 -4.82 16.86
CA THR A 169 17.23 -3.46 16.34
C THR A 169 18.08 -2.69 17.35
N ASP A 170 19.23 -2.19 16.88
CA ASP A 170 20.21 -1.44 17.68
C ASP A 170 19.89 0.07 17.76
N THR A 171 18.67 0.47 17.37
CA THR A 171 18.18 1.85 17.45
C THR A 171 16.85 1.87 18.18
N ASP A 172 16.59 2.92 18.97
CA ASP A 172 15.55 3.07 20.01
C ASP A 172 14.08 2.91 19.54
N GLY A 173 13.83 2.46 18.31
CA GLY A 173 12.51 2.12 17.76
C GLY A 173 12.20 0.63 17.89
N PHE A 174 11.05 0.32 18.51
CA PHE A 174 10.56 -1.06 18.62
C PHE A 174 9.40 -1.27 17.66
N GLN A 175 9.60 -2.10 16.63
CA GLN A 175 8.54 -2.56 15.72
C GLN A 175 8.46 -4.08 15.79
N MET A 176 7.30 -4.62 16.19
CA MET A 176 7.12 -6.06 16.29
C MET A 176 6.83 -6.64 14.91
N LYS A 177 7.50 -7.75 14.61
CA LYS A 177 7.29 -8.52 13.38
C LYS A 177 6.90 -9.94 13.79
N ALA A 178 5.93 -10.53 13.11
CA ALA A 178 5.43 -11.86 13.40
C ALA A 178 4.96 -12.57 12.12
N LEU A 179 4.95 -13.89 12.15
CA LEU A 179 4.32 -14.70 11.11
C LEU A 179 2.98 -15.21 11.62
N SER A 180 1.95 -15.23 10.76
CA SER A 180 0.66 -15.82 11.09
C SER A 180 0.79 -17.31 11.41
N ASN A 181 -0.27 -17.88 12.00
CA ASN A 181 -0.41 -19.33 12.05
C ASN A 181 -0.24 -19.91 10.63
N GLU A 182 0.50 -21.02 10.51
CA GLU A 182 0.92 -21.64 9.24
C GLU A 182 1.95 -20.85 8.39
N ARG A 183 2.52 -19.75 8.89
CA ARG A 183 3.55 -18.94 8.20
C ARG A 183 3.13 -18.40 6.82
N ARG A 184 1.82 -18.25 6.58
CA ARG A 184 1.29 -17.73 5.31
C ARG A 184 1.40 -16.21 5.19
N LEU A 185 1.30 -15.48 6.30
CA LEU A 185 1.32 -14.02 6.30
C LEU A 185 2.47 -13.48 7.15
N PHE A 186 3.07 -12.39 6.67
CA PHE A 186 4.00 -11.56 7.42
C PHE A 186 3.25 -10.37 7.99
N VAL A 187 3.33 -10.16 9.31
CA VAL A 187 2.59 -9.11 10.02
C VAL A 187 3.55 -8.22 10.79
N LYS A 188 3.47 -6.90 10.56
CA LYS A 188 4.21 -5.87 11.28
C LYS A 188 3.26 -5.06 12.14
N SER A 189 3.61 -4.80 13.40
CA SER A 189 2.97 -3.73 14.16
C SER A 189 3.47 -2.37 13.66
N GLN A 190 2.72 -1.32 13.96
CA GLN A 190 3.26 0.04 13.93
C GLN A 190 4.51 0.16 14.81
N ALA A 191 5.40 1.07 14.46
CA ALA A 191 6.58 1.40 15.24
C ALA A 191 6.22 2.20 16.49
N ILE A 192 6.95 1.94 17.57
CA ILE A 192 6.95 2.77 18.77
C ILE A 192 8.32 3.42 18.90
N MET A 193 8.34 4.75 18.82
CA MET A 193 9.55 5.57 18.78
C MET A 193 9.49 6.60 19.91
N SER A 194 10.45 6.57 20.83
CA SER A 194 10.46 7.46 22.01
C SER A 194 9.12 7.46 22.79
N GLY A 195 8.42 6.32 22.82
CA GLY A 195 7.11 6.16 23.47
C GLY A 195 5.90 6.66 22.66
N LEU A 196 6.12 7.21 21.47
CA LEU A 196 5.07 7.64 20.55
C LEU A 196 4.71 6.53 19.57
N HIS A 197 3.42 6.42 19.30
CA HIS A 197 2.83 5.51 18.34
C HIS A 197 2.90 6.14 16.95
N MET A 198 3.71 5.56 16.07
CA MET A 198 3.87 6.03 14.69
C MET A 198 2.71 5.54 13.82
N ARG A 199 2.49 6.21 12.68
CA ARG A 199 1.59 5.72 11.61
C ARG A 199 2.36 5.25 10.38
N ASP A 200 3.53 4.67 10.61
CA ASP A 200 4.34 3.95 9.61
C ASP A 200 3.52 2.88 8.86
N TRP A 201 2.55 2.25 9.54
CA TRP A 201 1.60 1.32 8.91
C TRP A 201 0.80 1.96 7.76
N ALA A 202 0.43 3.24 7.88
CA ALA A 202 -0.31 3.95 6.84
C ALA A 202 0.60 4.26 5.65
N VAL A 203 1.86 4.61 5.92
CA VAL A 203 2.87 4.88 4.89
C VAL A 203 3.22 3.59 4.14
N GLU A 204 3.35 2.45 4.82
CA GLU A 204 3.54 1.14 4.18
C GLU A 204 2.42 0.82 3.17
N ILE A 205 1.16 1.09 3.54
CA ILE A 205 0.00 0.92 2.64
C ILE A 205 0.08 1.88 1.45
N ILE A 206 0.29 3.18 1.72
CA ILE A 206 0.39 4.22 0.68
C ILE A 206 1.54 3.91 -0.30
N ALA A 207 2.72 3.55 0.20
CA ALA A 207 3.87 3.21 -0.62
C ALA A 207 3.61 1.95 -1.47
N SER A 208 3.01 0.91 -0.91
CA SER A 208 2.69 -0.30 -1.68
C SER A 208 1.62 -0.04 -2.75
N ASP A 209 0.66 0.87 -2.50
CA ASP A 209 -0.32 1.28 -3.49
C ASP A 209 0.29 2.15 -4.61
N ILE A 210 1.18 3.09 -4.26
CA ILE A 210 1.91 3.89 -5.25
C ILE A 210 2.81 2.98 -6.10
N ALA A 211 3.53 2.04 -5.49
CA ALA A 211 4.33 1.07 -6.22
C ALA A 211 3.47 0.29 -7.23
N ARG A 212 2.25 -0.11 -6.84
CA ARG A 212 1.28 -0.75 -7.73
C ARG A 212 0.88 0.18 -8.89
N GLN A 213 0.57 1.45 -8.64
CA GLN A 213 0.25 2.42 -9.70
C GLN A 213 1.38 2.55 -10.73
N PHE A 214 2.63 2.47 -10.27
CA PHE A 214 3.82 2.56 -11.11
C PHE A 214 4.29 1.21 -11.70
N GLY A 215 3.62 0.11 -11.38
CA GLY A 215 4.02 -1.23 -11.84
C GLY A 215 5.35 -1.72 -11.24
N MET A 216 5.72 -1.22 -10.07
CA MET A 216 6.94 -1.60 -9.34
C MET A 216 6.71 -2.88 -8.53
N PRO A 217 7.62 -3.88 -8.58
CA PRO A 217 7.51 -5.08 -7.74
C PRO A 217 7.71 -4.75 -6.26
N CYS A 218 6.61 -4.66 -5.51
CA CYS A 218 6.59 -4.26 -4.10
C CYS A 218 5.71 -5.20 -3.29
N VAL A 219 6.08 -5.41 -2.02
CA VAL A 219 5.26 -6.16 -1.07
C VAL A 219 3.97 -5.37 -0.81
N ILE A 220 2.83 -5.98 -1.15
CA ILE A 220 1.52 -5.36 -0.95
C ILE A 220 1.13 -5.42 0.53
N GLN A 221 0.96 -4.25 1.15
CA GLN A 221 0.65 -4.11 2.56
C GLN A 221 -0.82 -3.78 2.76
N LYS A 222 -1.45 -4.43 3.74
CA LYS A 222 -2.87 -4.25 4.07
C LYS A 222 -3.02 -3.96 5.56
N HIS A 223 -3.96 -3.10 5.93
CA HIS A 223 -4.18 -2.73 7.33
C HIS A 223 -4.69 -3.92 8.16
N CYS A 224 -4.15 -4.07 9.37
CA CYS A 224 -4.65 -5.00 10.39
C CYS A 224 -4.49 -4.44 11.80
N HIS A 225 -5.13 -5.11 12.76
CA HIS A 225 -4.82 -4.98 14.18
C HIS A 225 -3.84 -6.06 14.63
N PHE A 226 -2.70 -5.64 15.17
CA PHE A 226 -1.69 -6.51 15.78
C PHE A 226 -1.95 -6.60 17.29
N ALA A 227 -2.37 -7.75 17.79
CA ALA A 227 -2.65 -7.97 19.20
C ALA A 227 -1.51 -8.76 19.87
N TYR A 228 -0.88 -8.16 20.88
CA TYR A 228 0.21 -8.79 21.64
C TYR A 228 0.23 -8.30 23.09
N GLY A 229 0.44 -9.21 24.03
CA GLY A 229 0.58 -8.87 25.46
C GLY A 229 -0.65 -8.16 26.06
N GLY A 230 -1.85 -8.46 25.56
CA GLY A 230 -3.09 -7.81 25.99
C GLY A 230 -3.30 -6.39 25.45
N ARG A 231 -2.44 -5.93 24.54
CA ARG A 231 -2.57 -4.64 23.83
C ARG A 231 -2.88 -4.88 22.36
N LYS A 232 -3.50 -3.89 21.72
CA LYS A 232 -3.74 -3.85 20.28
C LYS A 232 -3.01 -2.65 19.69
N PHE A 233 -2.39 -2.87 18.54
CA PHE A 233 -1.67 -1.89 17.77
C PHE A 233 -2.23 -1.89 16.35
N ASP A 234 -2.20 -0.75 15.67
CA ASP A 234 -2.30 -0.76 14.21
C ASP A 234 -1.06 -1.44 13.63
N GLY A 235 -1.19 -1.92 12.40
CA GLY A 235 -0.13 -2.63 11.73
C GLY A 235 -0.49 -2.96 10.29
N VAL A 236 0.43 -3.62 9.62
CA VAL A 236 0.24 -4.12 8.27
C VAL A 236 0.48 -5.61 8.20
N TYR A 237 -0.22 -6.27 7.29
CA TYR A 237 0.07 -7.63 6.89
C TYR A 237 0.25 -7.73 5.38
N SER A 238 1.04 -8.71 4.99
CA SER A 238 1.32 -9.08 3.60
C SER A 238 1.40 -10.59 3.48
N ASP A 239 1.36 -11.12 2.26
CA ASP A 239 1.71 -12.52 2.05
C ASP A 239 3.16 -12.74 2.49
N ASN A 240 3.44 -13.89 3.11
CA ASN A 240 4.78 -14.19 3.57
C ASN A 240 5.72 -14.29 2.36
N PHE A 241 6.70 -13.38 2.33
CA PHE A 241 7.74 -13.32 1.32
C PHE A 241 9.07 -13.91 1.83
N GLU A 242 9.11 -14.40 3.07
CA GLU A 242 10.18 -15.31 3.53
C GLU A 242 9.93 -16.69 2.91
N LEU A 243 10.48 -16.92 1.72
CA LEU A 243 10.38 -18.19 1.01
C LEU A 243 11.32 -19.23 1.63
N ASP A 244 10.84 -20.46 1.80
CA ASP A 244 11.68 -21.55 2.29
C ASP A 244 12.89 -21.76 1.38
N GLY A 245 14.08 -21.75 1.98
CA GLY A 245 15.36 -21.87 1.25
C GLY A 245 15.92 -20.54 0.72
N TYR A 246 15.19 -19.44 0.84
CA TYR A 246 15.65 -18.09 0.48
C TYR A 246 16.21 -17.38 1.72
N THR A 247 17.36 -16.73 1.58
CA THR A 247 17.95 -15.86 2.61
C THR A 247 18.12 -14.46 2.05
N PHE A 248 17.58 -13.45 2.72
CA PHE A 248 17.83 -12.07 2.34
C PHE A 248 19.25 -11.68 2.72
N LEU A 249 20.04 -11.30 1.72
CA LEU A 249 21.38 -10.74 1.87
C LEU A 249 21.27 -9.23 1.63
N SER A 250 21.44 -8.45 2.70
CA SER A 250 21.45 -7.00 2.56
C SER A 250 22.58 -6.51 1.66
N PHE A 251 22.42 -5.33 1.07
CA PHE A 251 23.47 -4.72 0.27
C PHE A 251 24.77 -4.57 1.06
N GLU A 252 24.70 -4.20 2.35
CA GLU A 252 25.87 -4.17 3.24
C GLU A 252 26.55 -5.55 3.34
N SER A 253 25.77 -6.62 3.57
CA SER A 253 26.31 -7.99 3.65
C SER A 253 26.90 -8.48 2.33
N LEU A 254 26.32 -8.09 1.20
CA LEU A 254 26.83 -8.41 -0.13
C LEU A 254 28.20 -7.74 -0.37
N LEU A 255 28.34 -6.46 -0.04
CA LEU A 255 29.59 -5.73 -0.19
C LEU A 255 30.70 -6.28 0.73
N GLU A 256 30.35 -6.63 1.97
CA GLU A 256 31.29 -7.26 2.91
C GLU A 256 31.89 -8.56 2.34
N SER A 257 31.09 -9.36 1.61
CA SER A 257 31.57 -10.59 0.95
C SER A 257 32.65 -10.34 -0.11
N ARG A 258 32.76 -9.10 -0.61
CA ARG A 258 33.78 -8.66 -1.57
C ARG A 258 34.81 -7.71 -0.96
N HIS A 259 34.78 -7.51 0.36
CA HIS A 259 35.63 -6.54 1.08
C HIS A 259 35.47 -5.10 0.57
N ILE A 260 34.26 -4.72 0.15
CA ILE A 260 33.92 -3.37 -0.31
C ILE A 260 33.22 -2.61 0.82
N SER A 261 33.50 -1.31 0.94
CA SER A 261 32.95 -0.45 1.98
C SER A 261 32.18 0.73 1.37
N THR A 262 30.97 0.98 1.88
CA THR A 262 30.20 2.18 1.51
C THR A 262 30.72 3.46 2.16
N LYS A 263 31.73 3.36 3.03
CA LYS A 263 32.38 4.49 3.71
C LYS A 263 33.60 4.99 2.97
N ASP A 264 33.90 4.43 1.80
CA ASP A 264 35.06 4.82 1.02
C ASP A 264 34.85 6.20 0.38
N ASP A 265 35.87 7.06 0.47
CA ASP A 265 35.84 8.44 -0.05
C ASP A 265 35.40 8.54 -1.51
N ALA A 266 35.68 7.51 -2.31
CA ALA A 266 35.30 7.44 -3.71
C ALA A 266 33.78 7.38 -3.88
N LEU A 267 33.07 6.59 -3.05
CA LEU A 267 31.61 6.49 -3.09
C LEU A 267 30.93 7.74 -2.54
N ILE A 268 31.51 8.33 -1.48
CA ILE A 268 30.97 9.55 -0.85
C ILE A 268 30.95 10.72 -1.85
N LYS A 269 31.95 10.80 -2.73
CA LYS A 269 32.09 11.86 -3.74
C LYS A 269 31.21 11.68 -4.97
N MET A 270 30.62 10.50 -5.17
CA MET A 270 29.71 10.26 -6.29
C MET A 270 28.43 11.09 -6.15
N ASN A 271 27.93 11.60 -7.26
CA ASN A 271 26.58 12.18 -7.28
C ASN A 271 25.52 11.07 -7.16
N ALA A 272 24.25 11.45 -6.95
CA ALA A 272 23.18 10.48 -6.72
C ALA A 272 22.98 9.46 -7.86
N ILE A 273 23.11 9.89 -9.12
CA ILE A 273 22.96 9.00 -10.29
C ILE A 273 24.13 8.03 -10.37
N GLU A 274 25.35 8.50 -10.12
CA GLU A 274 26.54 7.66 -10.03
C GLU A 274 26.42 6.63 -8.91
N LYS A 275 25.93 7.03 -7.72
CA LYS A 275 25.67 6.11 -6.60
C LYS A 275 24.63 5.05 -6.96
N LEU A 276 23.55 5.44 -7.63
CA LEU A 276 22.51 4.50 -8.09
C LEU A 276 23.10 3.45 -9.03
N LYS A 277 23.80 3.90 -10.08
CA LYS A 277 24.45 3.01 -11.05
C LYS A 277 25.54 2.15 -10.41
N TRP A 278 26.27 2.70 -9.44
CA TRP A 278 27.26 1.94 -8.69
C TRP A 278 26.61 0.84 -7.85
N CYS A 279 25.52 1.14 -7.12
CA CYS A 279 24.77 0.13 -6.37
C CYS A 279 24.23 -0.96 -7.30
N ALA A 280 23.65 -0.58 -8.44
CA ALA A 280 23.16 -1.50 -9.46
C ALA A 280 24.28 -2.41 -10.01
N MET A 281 25.46 -1.84 -10.27
CA MET A 281 26.64 -2.60 -10.70
C MET A 281 27.06 -3.63 -9.65
N GLN A 282 27.14 -3.23 -8.38
CA GLN A 282 27.52 -4.16 -7.31
C GLN A 282 26.49 -5.29 -7.14
N LEU A 283 25.18 -4.99 -7.22
CA LEU A 283 24.13 -6.01 -7.20
C LEU A 283 24.22 -6.95 -8.40
N SER A 284 24.47 -6.42 -9.60
CA SER A 284 24.64 -7.18 -10.83
C SER A 284 25.85 -8.13 -10.76
N ASP A 285 27.00 -7.61 -10.37
CA ASP A 285 28.27 -8.35 -10.32
C ASP A 285 28.30 -9.41 -9.21
N ILE A 286 27.77 -9.10 -8.03
CA ILE A 286 27.73 -10.04 -6.91
C ILE A 286 26.64 -11.09 -7.13
N GLY A 287 25.50 -10.65 -7.65
CA GLY A 287 24.32 -11.48 -7.87
C GLY A 287 24.38 -12.37 -9.11
N ASP A 288 25.30 -12.12 -10.04
CA ASP A 288 25.27 -12.69 -11.41
C ASP A 288 23.92 -12.39 -12.10
N LEU A 289 23.48 -11.13 -12.00
CA LEU A 289 22.21 -10.63 -12.53
C LEU A 289 22.46 -9.70 -13.73
N PRO A 290 21.55 -9.62 -14.71
CA PRO A 290 21.64 -8.60 -15.76
C PRO A 290 21.67 -7.19 -15.15
N TYR A 291 22.63 -6.35 -15.58
CA TYR A 291 22.76 -4.98 -15.07
C TYR A 291 21.47 -4.16 -15.26
N SER A 292 20.75 -4.37 -16.37
CA SER A 292 19.47 -3.69 -16.63
C SER A 292 18.43 -3.96 -15.54
N ASP A 293 18.42 -5.17 -14.98
CA ASP A 293 17.44 -5.58 -13.99
C ASP A 293 17.80 -5.00 -12.62
N ALA A 294 19.09 -5.00 -12.27
CA ALA A 294 19.60 -4.36 -11.07
C ALA A 294 19.44 -2.83 -11.12
N GLU A 295 19.69 -2.20 -12.27
CA GLU A 295 19.50 -0.77 -12.48
C GLU A 295 18.02 -0.39 -12.36
N LYS A 296 17.13 -1.18 -12.97
CA LYS A 296 15.68 -0.99 -12.84
C LYS A 296 15.22 -1.14 -11.39
N TYR A 297 15.73 -2.12 -10.65
CA TYR A 297 15.42 -2.30 -9.23
C TYR A 297 15.86 -1.10 -8.38
N MET A 298 17.09 -0.62 -8.56
CA MET A 298 17.57 0.57 -7.85
C MET A 298 16.81 1.84 -8.23
N LEU A 299 16.40 1.95 -9.51
CA LEU A 299 15.54 3.04 -9.98
C LEU A 299 14.15 3.00 -9.35
N ASP A 300 13.52 1.81 -9.28
CA ASP A 300 12.21 1.64 -8.66
C ASP A 300 12.25 2.01 -7.17
N LEU A 301 13.29 1.57 -6.45
CA LEU A 301 13.52 1.95 -5.05
C LEU A 301 13.64 3.47 -4.91
N ALA A 302 14.55 4.10 -5.66
CA ALA A 302 14.81 5.53 -5.55
C ALA A 302 13.57 6.37 -5.88
N VAL A 303 12.83 5.99 -6.93
CA VAL A 303 11.59 6.69 -7.31
C VAL A 303 10.54 6.51 -6.23
N LEU A 304 10.30 5.29 -5.73
CA LEU A 304 9.31 5.08 -4.66
C LEU A 304 9.68 5.88 -3.41
N ASP A 305 10.94 5.86 -3.01
CA ASP A 305 11.42 6.61 -1.85
C ASP A 305 11.26 8.12 -2.04
N CYS A 306 11.49 8.66 -3.25
CA CYS A 306 11.13 10.03 -3.58
C CYS A 306 9.62 10.27 -3.43
N LEU A 307 8.78 9.40 -3.97
CA LEU A 307 7.32 9.59 -4.00
C LEU A 307 6.67 9.60 -2.62
N VAL A 308 7.24 8.90 -1.64
CA VAL A 308 6.76 8.91 -0.24
C VAL A 308 7.68 9.65 0.73
N GLY A 309 8.81 10.18 0.26
CA GLY A 309 9.80 10.84 1.11
C GLY A 309 10.39 9.89 2.16
N ASN A 310 10.70 8.65 1.77
CA ASN A 310 11.26 7.64 2.67
C ASN A 310 12.69 8.01 3.04
N VAL A 311 12.92 8.25 4.33
CA VAL A 311 14.24 8.66 4.85
C VAL A 311 15.09 7.48 5.33
N ASP A 312 14.54 6.26 5.35
CA ASP A 312 15.19 5.09 5.97
C ASP A 312 15.53 3.97 4.97
N ARG A 313 15.81 4.33 3.71
CA ARG A 313 16.39 3.40 2.72
C ARG A 313 17.90 3.20 2.95
N HIS A 314 18.27 2.69 4.12
CA HIS A 314 19.66 2.37 4.42
C HIS A 314 20.10 1.06 3.73
N THR A 315 21.41 0.77 3.70
CA THR A 315 22.01 -0.41 3.02
C THR A 315 21.56 -1.77 3.55
N ARG A 316 20.79 -1.81 4.64
CA ARG A 316 20.12 -3.02 5.15
C ARG A 316 18.69 -3.23 4.64
N ASN A 317 18.09 -2.22 3.98
CA ASN A 317 16.70 -2.20 3.51
C ASN A 317 16.58 -2.38 1.98
N PHE A 318 17.65 -2.88 1.34
CA PHE A 318 17.67 -3.42 -0.02
C PHE A 318 18.85 -4.38 -0.17
N GLY A 319 18.82 -5.23 -1.20
CA GLY A 319 19.81 -6.31 -1.38
C GLY A 319 19.32 -7.37 -2.34
N LEU A 320 19.75 -8.62 -2.16
CA LEU A 320 19.37 -9.77 -2.97
C LEU A 320 18.86 -10.91 -2.09
N PHE A 321 17.97 -11.73 -2.63
CA PHE A 321 17.73 -13.04 -2.05
C PHE A 321 18.75 -14.05 -2.58
N TYR A 322 19.26 -14.91 -1.71
CA TYR A 322 20.01 -16.10 -2.09
C TYR A 322 19.16 -17.34 -1.90
N ASN A 323 18.94 -18.10 -2.97
CA ASN A 323 18.23 -19.37 -2.94
C ASN A 323 19.22 -20.51 -2.72
N SER A 324 19.21 -21.10 -1.52
CA SER A 324 20.10 -22.20 -1.12
C SER A 324 19.85 -23.51 -1.89
N LEU A 325 18.67 -23.70 -2.48
CA LEU A 325 18.33 -24.90 -3.25
C LEU A 325 18.90 -24.84 -4.67
N THR A 326 18.97 -23.65 -5.27
CA THR A 326 19.46 -23.45 -6.65
C THR A 326 20.86 -22.84 -6.70
N GLY A 327 21.33 -22.26 -5.60
CA GLY A 327 22.60 -21.54 -5.50
C GLY A 327 22.61 -20.17 -6.21
N LYS A 328 21.43 -19.61 -6.53
CA LYS A 328 21.30 -18.37 -7.32
C LYS A 328 20.83 -17.19 -6.48
N HIS A 329 21.18 -15.98 -6.94
CA HIS A 329 20.62 -14.75 -6.40
C HIS A 329 19.40 -14.29 -7.21
N GLU A 330 18.47 -13.63 -6.54
CA GLU A 330 17.25 -13.08 -7.13
C GLU A 330 16.96 -11.69 -6.53
N ILE A 331 16.36 -10.80 -7.33
CA ILE A 331 15.95 -9.47 -6.87
C ILE A 331 14.69 -9.60 -6.00
N PRO A 332 14.70 -9.08 -4.76
CA PRO A 332 13.53 -9.14 -3.89
C PRO A 332 12.47 -8.14 -4.34
N LEU A 333 11.23 -8.35 -3.89
CA LEU A 333 10.22 -7.29 -3.89
C LEU A 333 10.72 -6.11 -3.04
N ILE A 334 10.28 -4.88 -3.36
CA ILE A 334 10.51 -3.71 -2.52
C ILE A 334 9.71 -3.85 -1.22
N PHE A 335 10.32 -3.56 -0.07
CA PHE A 335 9.70 -3.62 1.26
C PHE A 335 10.30 -2.56 2.20
N ASP A 336 9.74 -2.43 3.40
CA ASP A 336 10.15 -1.44 4.43
C ASP A 336 10.12 0.00 3.91
N ASN A 337 8.90 0.49 3.64
CA ASN A 337 8.67 1.85 3.14
C ASN A 337 8.06 2.76 4.21
N GLY A 338 7.95 2.30 5.46
CA GLY A 338 7.15 2.94 6.51
C GLY A 338 7.68 4.29 7.01
N MET A 339 8.95 4.61 6.80
CA MET A 339 9.61 5.83 7.29
C MET A 339 9.53 6.99 6.30
N GLY A 340 8.35 7.20 5.72
CA GLY A 340 8.05 8.29 4.79
C GLY A 340 6.97 9.24 5.32
N LEU A 341 6.61 10.24 4.52
CA LEU A 341 5.51 11.18 4.76
C LEU A 341 5.51 11.79 6.19
N PHE A 342 6.71 12.03 6.72
CA PHE A 342 6.97 12.57 8.06
C PHE A 342 6.52 11.68 9.23
N GLU A 343 6.29 10.38 9.02
CA GLU A 343 6.03 9.39 10.07
C GLU A 343 7.34 8.64 10.45
N HIS A 344 8.37 9.39 10.85
CA HIS A 344 9.68 8.86 11.30
C HIS A 344 10.19 9.57 12.57
N ASP A 345 11.27 9.03 13.16
CA ASP A 345 11.80 9.28 14.51
C ASP A 345 11.92 10.73 14.98
N TYR A 346 12.04 11.69 14.06
CA TYR A 346 12.67 12.96 14.41
C TYR A 346 11.81 14.20 14.15
N TYR A 347 10.64 14.11 13.50
CA TYR A 347 10.09 15.30 12.83
C TYR A 347 8.63 15.71 13.01
N ARG A 348 7.74 14.95 13.65
CA ARG A 348 6.33 15.44 13.65
C ARG A 348 6.10 16.64 14.57
N ASP A 349 6.65 16.61 15.79
CA ASP A 349 6.24 17.56 16.83
C ASP A 349 7.25 18.70 17.07
N ASN A 350 8.42 18.65 16.43
CA ASN A 350 9.52 19.61 16.65
C ASN A 350 9.60 20.74 15.60
N TYR A 351 8.88 20.63 14.48
CA TYR A 351 8.98 21.57 13.35
C TYR A 351 7.74 22.44 13.27
N LYS A 352 7.95 23.74 13.03
CA LYS A 352 6.84 24.70 12.98
C LYS A 352 6.28 24.83 11.58
N THR A 353 7.09 24.52 10.57
CA THR A 353 6.72 24.65 9.15
C THR A 353 7.14 23.43 8.35
N TYR A 354 6.47 23.24 7.21
CA TYR A 354 6.81 22.18 6.26
C TYR A 354 8.24 22.32 5.72
N ASP A 355 8.65 23.55 5.37
CA ASP A 355 9.98 23.78 4.78
C ASP A 355 11.10 23.54 5.82
N GLU A 356 10.85 23.83 7.11
CA GLU A 356 11.77 23.43 8.18
C GLU A 356 11.89 21.92 8.29
N ALA A 357 10.78 21.18 8.16
CA ALA A 357 10.77 19.73 8.26
C ALA A 357 11.48 19.06 7.07
N MET A 358 11.33 19.62 5.86
CA MET A 358 11.99 19.13 4.65
C MET A 358 13.52 19.17 4.73
N ASN A 359 14.12 20.04 5.53
CA ASN A 359 15.58 20.11 5.70
C ASN A 359 16.22 18.84 6.26
N ALA A 360 15.43 17.85 6.69
CA ALA A 360 15.92 16.55 7.12
C ALA A 360 15.32 15.37 6.38
N VAL A 361 14.59 15.64 5.31
CA VAL A 361 14.12 14.60 4.41
C VAL A 361 15.15 14.47 3.29
N TYR A 362 15.93 13.39 3.34
CA TYR A 362 16.86 13.03 2.28
C TYR A 362 16.70 11.55 1.97
N VAL A 363 16.85 11.20 0.70
CA VAL A 363 16.72 9.82 0.24
C VAL A 363 18.08 9.13 0.37
N ALA A 364 18.16 8.14 1.25
CA ALA A 364 19.33 7.26 1.37
C ALA A 364 19.37 6.23 0.20
N PRO A 365 20.55 5.75 -0.21
CA PRO A 365 21.90 6.18 0.20
C PRO A 365 22.41 7.41 -0.59
N TYR A 366 21.54 8.09 -1.33
CA TYR A 366 21.92 9.17 -2.25
C TYR A 366 22.33 10.44 -1.51
N GLY A 367 21.63 10.76 -0.41
CA GLY A 367 21.84 11.96 0.39
C GLY A 367 21.27 13.22 -0.25
N GLU A 368 20.25 13.07 -1.09
CA GLU A 368 19.62 14.15 -1.84
C GLU A 368 18.18 14.40 -1.37
N ASP A 369 17.72 15.64 -1.53
CA ASP A 369 16.30 15.97 -1.39
C ASP A 369 15.46 15.14 -2.38
N PRO A 370 14.30 14.60 -1.97
CA PRO A 370 13.50 13.73 -2.82
C PRO A 370 12.98 14.39 -4.10
N PHE A 371 12.70 15.69 -4.10
CA PHE A 371 12.24 16.44 -5.27
C PHE A 371 13.38 16.67 -6.26
N ASP A 372 14.56 17.02 -5.77
CA ASP A 372 15.75 17.20 -6.60
C ASP A 372 16.25 15.87 -7.18
N LEU A 373 16.24 14.81 -6.37
CA LEU A 373 16.57 13.46 -6.82
C LEU A 373 15.60 12.99 -7.91
N LEU A 374 14.29 13.16 -7.75
CA LEU A 374 13.32 12.74 -8.76
C LEU A 374 13.54 13.46 -10.11
N GLN A 375 13.89 14.75 -10.08
CA GLN A 375 14.26 15.50 -11.27
C GLN A 375 15.55 14.97 -11.91
N ALA A 376 16.58 14.68 -11.11
CA ALA A 376 17.83 14.09 -11.60
C ALA A 376 17.60 12.72 -12.24
N LEU A 377 16.79 11.86 -11.61
CA LEU A 377 16.38 10.56 -12.14
C LEU A 377 15.60 10.72 -13.44
N HIS A 378 14.70 11.69 -13.54
CA HIS A 378 13.98 11.98 -14.77
C HIS A 378 14.88 12.44 -15.91
N LYS A 379 15.82 13.33 -15.63
CA LYS A 379 16.79 13.78 -16.63
C LYS A 379 17.64 12.63 -17.18
N GLU A 380 18.02 11.68 -16.33
CA GLU A 380 18.86 10.55 -16.73
C GLU A 380 18.06 9.43 -17.42
N PHE A 381 16.93 9.02 -16.84
CA PHE A 381 16.23 7.79 -17.24
C PHE A 381 14.92 8.04 -18.00
N ASN A 382 14.46 9.29 -18.10
CA ASN A 382 13.15 9.65 -18.63
C ASN A 382 12.02 8.86 -17.95
N LEU A 383 11.78 9.17 -16.67
CA LEU A 383 10.80 8.45 -15.85
C LEU A 383 9.39 8.42 -16.46
N ARG A 384 8.98 9.45 -17.22
CA ARG A 384 7.67 9.48 -17.88
C ARG A 384 7.53 8.41 -18.95
N LYS A 385 8.62 8.05 -19.62
CA LYS A 385 8.63 6.94 -20.57
C LYS A 385 8.56 5.59 -19.85
N ILE A 386 9.29 5.44 -18.74
CA ILE A 386 9.35 4.20 -17.96
C ILE A 386 7.99 3.93 -17.28
N TYR A 387 7.40 4.94 -16.66
CA TYR A 387 6.12 4.85 -15.93
C TYR A 387 4.98 5.54 -16.71
N SER A 388 4.89 5.25 -18.01
CA SER A 388 3.96 5.92 -18.93
C SER A 388 2.47 5.78 -18.58
N GLY A 389 2.10 4.80 -17.74
CA GLY A 389 0.73 4.61 -17.25
C GLY A 389 0.29 5.61 -16.18
N VAL A 390 1.20 6.39 -15.58
CA VAL A 390 0.91 7.24 -14.43
C VAL A 390 0.88 8.71 -14.81
N THR A 391 -0.31 9.25 -15.07
CA THR A 391 -0.50 10.68 -15.34
C THR A 391 -0.51 11.52 -14.05
N LYS A 392 -1.12 10.99 -12.99
CA LYS A 392 -1.24 11.58 -11.66
C LYS A 392 -0.99 10.51 -10.60
N ILE A 393 -0.37 10.89 -9.48
CA ILE A 393 -0.14 10.00 -8.35
C ILE A 393 -1.37 10.09 -7.43
N ASN A 394 -1.99 8.95 -7.14
CA ASN A 394 -3.11 8.88 -6.20
C ASN A 394 -2.60 8.44 -4.83
N TYR A 395 -2.56 9.34 -3.86
CA TYR A 395 -2.26 8.98 -2.48
C TYR A 395 -3.55 8.54 -1.78
N LEU A 396 -3.51 7.43 -1.06
CA LEU A 396 -4.65 6.97 -0.29
C LEU A 396 -4.90 7.90 0.91
N ASP A 397 -6.16 8.23 1.20
CA ASP A 397 -6.60 9.11 2.30
C ASP A 397 -6.39 8.51 3.73
N THR A 398 -5.43 7.58 3.87
CA THR A 398 -5.10 6.89 5.13
C THR A 398 -4.30 7.79 6.07
N LEU A 399 -3.53 8.75 5.52
CA LEU A 399 -2.70 9.68 6.29
C LEU A 399 -3.03 11.13 5.95
N THR A 400 -3.67 11.85 6.87
CA THR A 400 -4.19 13.21 6.60
C THR A 400 -3.47 14.30 7.42
N THR A 401 -2.17 14.15 7.70
CA THR A 401 -1.42 15.20 8.39
C THR A 401 -1.20 16.40 7.47
N PRO A 402 -1.08 17.62 8.01
CA PRO A 402 -0.75 18.78 7.20
C PRO A 402 0.54 18.62 6.39
N PHE A 403 1.58 17.97 6.96
CA PHE A 403 2.84 17.76 6.25
C PHE A 403 2.77 16.66 5.18
N ALA A 404 2.08 15.54 5.43
CA ALA A 404 1.86 14.53 4.40
C ALA A 404 1.08 15.11 3.22
N LEU A 405 -0.05 15.77 3.48
CA LEU A 405 -0.87 16.38 2.43
C LEU A 405 -0.12 17.44 1.61
N GLU A 406 0.74 18.23 2.24
CA GLU A 406 1.58 19.20 1.53
C GLU A 406 2.68 18.51 0.69
N TYR A 407 3.26 17.41 1.19
CA TYR A 407 4.20 16.59 0.43
C TYR A 407 3.55 16.00 -0.82
N GLU A 408 2.39 15.35 -0.65
CA GLU A 408 1.60 14.75 -1.73
C GLU A 408 1.24 15.78 -2.82
N ARG A 409 0.84 16.98 -2.39
CA ARG A 409 0.50 18.08 -3.29
C ARG A 409 1.73 18.51 -4.10
N ARG A 410 2.85 18.80 -3.43
CA ARG A 410 4.08 19.24 -4.10
C ARG A 410 4.65 18.14 -5.02
N MET A 411 4.57 16.88 -4.61
CA MET A 411 5.08 15.75 -5.39
C MET A 411 4.23 15.50 -6.62
N ASN A 412 2.90 15.61 -6.53
CA ASN A 412 2.02 15.61 -7.69
C ASN A 412 2.31 16.77 -8.64
N ASP A 413 2.49 17.99 -8.11
CA ASP A 413 2.84 19.17 -8.91
C ASP A 413 4.18 18.99 -9.63
N LEU A 414 5.17 18.37 -8.97
CA LEU A 414 6.46 18.04 -9.59
C LEU A 414 6.28 16.99 -10.67
N TRP A 415 5.63 15.86 -10.36
CA TRP A 415 5.40 14.77 -11.31
C TRP A 415 4.79 15.31 -12.60
N GLN A 416 3.74 16.13 -12.49
CA GLN A 416 3.07 16.79 -13.63
C GLN A 416 3.97 17.66 -14.51
N LYS A 417 5.09 18.17 -13.97
CA LYS A 417 6.05 19.03 -14.68
C LYS A 417 7.28 18.28 -15.20
N LEU A 418 7.41 16.98 -14.90
CA LEU A 418 8.42 16.14 -15.53
C LEU A 418 7.99 15.90 -16.98
N ASP A 419 8.66 16.56 -17.92
CA ASP A 419 8.43 16.51 -19.37
C ASP A 419 9.54 15.72 -20.10
#